data_AF-U6KKH3-F1
#
_entry.id   AF-U6KKH3-F1
#
_cell.length_a   1.000
_cell.length_b   1.000
_cell.length_c   1.000
_cell.angle_alpha   90.00
_cell.angle_beta   90.00
_cell.angle_gamma   90.00
#
_symmetry.space_group_name_H-M   'P 1'
#
loop_
_entity.id
_entity.type
_entity.pdbx_description
1 polymer ?
#
loop_
_entity_poly.entity_id
_entity_poly.type
_entity_poly.pdbx_seq_one_letter_code
_entity_poly.pdbx_strand_id
1 'polypeptide(L)'
;MVDGIALASAAAVAHCDPVRCGAYDSRNKSSPYLYFPTLVIIRAPKSSEEKIQGIAAAVESHGSFDRFCYQFAVALHLLFSLRSDGHVYAANYLRSAISSLAVKGSGTTTVTTVGVFAPYFFIEPTTILPKDVFGFAAETEGFAALVTPGEGAKMPFFERAEPVAKCRHVSEWILTYRSARTCGMVLFAMNSGEDGLDEMQIRDFDHDMFVLTRLSHEEMLRRKRNRGFVTPADLLWVRGLSKLPHPAEMIQGCGRLRMTLVHRDLKHGRESRPTPYIPDPDDAQLAELTLNASKPAFCCCGKSDQKSRGVSRIITCGATKLEQSLLGRR
;
A
#
# COMPACT_ATOMS: atom_id res chain seq x y z
N MET A 1 -1.62 28.66 -8.23
CA MET A 1 -0.96 28.80 -6.91
C MET A 1 -1.79 28.20 -5.80
N VAL A 2 -3.05 28.62 -5.62
CA VAL A 2 -3.96 28.08 -4.58
C VAL A 2 -4.15 26.56 -4.70
N ASP A 3 -4.36 26.04 -5.92
CA ASP A 3 -4.49 24.60 -6.14
C ASP A 3 -3.23 23.82 -5.75
N GLY A 4 -2.04 24.40 -5.98
CA GLY A 4 -0.77 23.78 -5.59
C GLY A 4 -0.63 23.66 -4.07
N ILE A 5 -1.09 24.67 -3.32
CA ILE A 5 -1.15 24.61 -1.86
C ILE A 5 -2.11 23.52 -1.41
N ALA A 6 -3.32 23.49 -1.97
CA ALA A 6 -4.33 22.48 -1.63
C ALA A 6 -3.83 21.06 -1.93
N LEU A 7 -3.20 20.84 -3.08
CA LEU A 7 -2.61 19.56 -3.47
C LEU A 7 -1.43 19.19 -2.58
N ALA A 8 -0.53 20.11 -2.24
CA ALA A 8 0.59 19.85 -1.34
C ALA A 8 0.12 19.45 0.07
N SER A 9 -0.86 20.17 0.63
CA SER A 9 -1.45 19.82 1.92
C SER A 9 -2.20 18.47 1.88
N ALA A 10 -2.90 18.16 0.79
CA ALA A 10 -3.55 16.87 0.59
C ALA A 10 -2.54 15.72 0.44
N ALA A 11 -1.44 15.94 -0.29
CA ALA A 11 -0.37 14.96 -0.46
C ALA A 11 0.36 14.68 0.86
N ALA A 12 0.53 15.69 1.71
CA ALA A 12 1.19 15.54 3.01
C ALA A 12 0.52 14.50 3.92
N VAL A 13 -0.78 14.24 3.75
CA VAL A 13 -1.51 13.18 4.48
C VAL A 13 -0.82 11.82 4.32
N ALA A 14 -0.39 11.47 3.11
CA ALA A 14 0.29 10.21 2.82
C ALA A 14 1.67 10.09 3.47
N HIS A 15 2.37 11.21 3.66
CA HIS A 15 3.65 11.24 4.34
C HIS A 15 3.51 11.15 5.87
N CYS A 16 2.34 11.50 6.40
CA CYS A 16 2.07 11.54 7.83
C CYS A 16 1.46 10.24 8.38
N ASP A 17 1.36 9.17 7.58
CA ASP A 17 0.97 7.86 8.12
C ASP A 17 1.99 7.47 9.20
N PRO A 18 1.57 7.25 10.46
CA PRO A 18 2.50 6.87 11.52
C PRO A 18 3.18 5.52 11.27
N VAL A 19 2.67 4.75 10.29
CA VAL A 19 2.94 3.35 9.97
C VAL A 19 2.89 2.46 11.21
N ARG A 20 2.85 1.17 10.99
CA ARG A 20 2.62 0.20 12.04
C ARG A 20 3.59 -0.94 11.91
N CYS A 21 4.28 -1.26 13.00
CA CYS A 21 5.08 -2.47 13.05
C CYS A 21 4.14 -3.68 12.96
N GLY A 22 4.28 -4.46 11.88
CA GLY A 22 3.57 -5.70 11.70
C GLY A 22 4.16 -6.82 12.55
N ALA A 23 3.53 -7.99 12.44
CA ALA A 23 3.88 -9.15 13.24
C ALA A 23 5.36 -9.52 13.09
N TYR A 24 6.09 -9.37 14.18
CA TYR A 24 7.34 -10.06 14.47
C TYR A 24 7.10 -11.56 14.27
N ASP A 25 7.85 -12.23 13.40
CA ASP A 25 7.90 -13.69 13.44
C ASP A 25 8.56 -14.08 14.76
N SER A 26 7.74 -14.33 15.78
CA SER A 26 8.20 -14.65 17.14
C SER A 26 9.08 -15.89 17.18
N ARG A 27 9.03 -16.72 16.13
CA ARG A 27 9.88 -17.90 15.98
C ARG A 27 11.27 -17.56 15.44
N ASN A 28 11.43 -16.42 14.77
CA ASN A 28 12.72 -15.99 14.24
C ASN A 28 13.10 -14.61 14.78
N LYS A 29 13.77 -14.61 15.94
CA LYS A 29 14.23 -13.38 16.61
C LYS A 29 15.20 -12.52 15.77
N SER A 30 15.73 -13.06 14.67
CA SER A 30 16.61 -12.33 13.74
C SER A 30 15.86 -11.73 12.54
N SER A 31 14.54 -11.92 12.43
CA SER A 31 13.78 -11.26 11.37
C SER A 31 13.66 -9.77 11.66
N PRO A 32 14.00 -8.88 10.70
CA PRO A 32 13.82 -7.45 10.88
C PRO A 32 12.35 -7.11 11.13
N TYR A 33 12.11 -6.03 11.88
CA TYR A 33 10.78 -5.46 12.02
C TYR A 33 10.29 -4.98 10.65
N LEU A 34 9.08 -5.38 10.28
CA LEU A 34 8.43 -4.93 9.05
C LEU A 34 7.35 -3.91 9.41
N TYR A 35 7.37 -2.76 8.75
CA TYR A 35 6.35 -1.73 8.93
C TYR A 35 5.33 -1.77 7.80
N PHE A 36 4.07 -1.59 8.13
CA PHE A 36 2.93 -1.59 7.22
C PHE A 36 2.20 -0.25 7.33
N PRO A 37 1.46 0.17 6.28
CA PRO A 37 0.61 1.36 6.40
C PRO A 37 -0.44 1.13 7.48
N THR A 38 -0.94 2.21 8.09
CA THR A 38 -1.97 2.07 9.11
C THR A 38 -3.23 1.50 8.48
N LEU A 39 -3.70 0.39 9.04
CA LEU A 39 -5.02 -0.18 8.75
C LEU A 39 -5.94 0.12 9.93
N VAL A 40 -7.21 0.36 9.65
CA VAL A 40 -8.27 0.47 10.66
C VAL A 40 -9.34 -0.56 10.33
N ILE A 41 -9.73 -1.32 11.36
CA ILE A 41 -10.74 -2.36 11.25
C ILE A 41 -12.04 -1.86 11.88
N ILE A 42 -13.13 -1.95 11.13
CA ILE A 42 -14.48 -1.65 11.61
C ILE A 42 -15.22 -2.97 11.70
N ARG A 43 -15.35 -3.50 12.91
CA ARG A 43 -16.20 -4.66 13.18
C ARG A 43 -17.65 -4.22 13.02
N ALA A 44 -18.43 -5.00 12.26
CA ALA A 44 -19.72 -4.60 11.69
C ALA A 44 -20.61 -3.82 12.70
N PRO A 45 -20.95 -2.56 12.41
CA PRO A 45 -21.91 -1.80 13.22
C PRO A 45 -23.32 -2.40 13.06
N LYS A 46 -24.07 -2.47 14.14
CA LYS A 46 -25.43 -3.03 14.21
C LYS A 46 -26.48 -2.09 13.58
N SER A 47 -26.18 -0.81 13.39
CA SER A 47 -27.08 0.19 12.78
C SER A 47 -26.36 1.13 11.79
N SER A 48 -27.13 1.91 11.00
CA SER A 48 -26.58 2.90 10.07
C SER A 48 -25.97 4.12 10.76
N GLU A 49 -26.49 4.53 11.91
CA GLU A 49 -25.93 5.62 12.72
C GLU A 49 -24.62 5.20 13.38
N GLU A 50 -24.54 3.93 13.83
CA GLU A 50 -23.30 3.33 14.32
C GLU A 50 -22.21 3.25 13.24
N LYS A 51 -22.53 3.34 11.95
CA LYS A 51 -21.51 3.29 10.89
C LYS A 51 -20.64 4.54 10.79
N ILE A 52 -21.25 5.73 10.86
CA ILE A 52 -20.52 7.01 10.74
C ILE A 52 -19.73 7.26 12.03
N GLN A 53 -20.39 7.10 13.17
CA GLN A 53 -19.74 7.19 14.48
C GLN A 53 -18.66 6.10 14.62
N GLY A 54 -18.90 4.92 14.07
CA GLY A 54 -17.98 3.79 14.09
C GLY A 54 -16.66 4.04 13.36
N ILE A 55 -16.63 4.81 12.26
CA ILE A 55 -15.35 5.14 11.61
C ILE A 55 -14.52 6.08 12.49
N ALA A 56 -15.12 7.20 12.93
CA ALA A 56 -14.40 8.18 13.73
C ALA A 56 -13.94 7.57 15.05
N ALA A 57 -14.83 6.85 15.74
CA ALA A 57 -14.50 6.12 16.95
C ALA A 57 -13.45 5.02 16.69
N ALA A 58 -13.50 4.30 15.55
CA ALA A 58 -12.49 3.32 15.21
C ALA A 58 -11.13 3.98 14.99
N VAL A 59 -11.06 5.11 14.27
CA VAL A 59 -9.82 5.86 14.05
C VAL A 59 -9.25 6.41 15.36
N GLU A 60 -10.09 7.03 16.19
CA GLU A 60 -9.71 7.54 17.51
C GLU A 60 -9.23 6.41 18.43
N SER A 61 -9.98 5.31 18.53
CA SER A 61 -9.63 4.17 19.39
C SER A 61 -8.43 3.36 18.89
N HIS A 62 -8.07 3.49 17.61
CA HIS A 62 -6.91 2.80 17.05
C HIS A 62 -5.56 3.35 17.58
N GLY A 63 -5.55 4.50 18.26
CA GLY A 63 -4.36 5.09 18.87
C GLY A 63 -3.28 5.58 17.88
N SER A 64 -3.50 5.48 16.57
CA SER A 64 -2.62 6.07 15.54
C SER A 64 -2.98 7.51 15.25
N PHE A 65 -4.21 7.90 15.56
CA PHE A 65 -4.74 9.19 15.17
C PHE A 65 -4.01 10.35 15.83
N ASP A 66 -3.66 10.24 17.12
CA ASP A 66 -2.89 11.28 17.81
C ASP A 66 -1.51 11.51 17.15
N ARG A 67 -0.82 10.42 16.79
CA ARG A 67 0.47 10.47 16.13
C ARG A 67 0.34 11.07 14.73
N PHE A 68 -0.69 10.67 13.99
CA PHE A 68 -1.01 11.28 12.69
C PHE A 68 -1.28 12.78 12.82
N CYS A 69 -2.14 13.23 13.74
CA CYS A 69 -2.46 14.64 13.94
C CYS A 69 -1.22 15.48 14.26
N TYR A 70 -0.32 14.94 15.09
CA TYR A 70 0.94 15.59 15.39
C TYR A 70 1.84 15.68 14.15
N GLN A 71 2.06 14.56 13.45
CA GLN A 71 2.87 14.52 12.22
C GLN A 71 2.32 15.45 11.15
N PHE A 72 1.00 15.45 10.94
CA PHE A 72 0.35 16.31 9.97
C PHE A 72 0.45 17.79 10.32
N ALA A 73 0.30 18.15 11.59
CA ALA A 73 0.51 19.54 12.03
C ALA A 73 1.95 20.00 11.81
N VAL A 74 2.95 19.13 12.06
CA VAL A 74 4.36 19.40 11.76
C VAL A 74 4.60 19.53 10.25
N ALA A 75 4.04 18.64 9.44
CA ALA A 75 4.15 18.73 7.98
C ALA A 75 3.59 20.04 7.44
N LEU A 76 2.39 20.45 7.89
CA LEU A 76 1.81 21.73 7.48
C LEU A 76 2.69 22.91 7.94
N HIS A 77 3.21 22.85 9.16
CA HIS A 77 4.13 23.85 9.68
C HIS A 77 5.37 24.03 8.79
N LEU A 78 5.98 22.91 8.35
CA LEU A 78 7.12 22.89 7.45
C LEU A 78 6.76 23.37 6.03
N LEU A 79 5.65 22.89 5.46
CA LEU A 79 5.18 23.29 4.13
C LEU A 79 4.92 24.80 4.01
N PHE A 80 4.39 25.40 5.08
CA PHE A 80 4.10 26.83 5.11
C PHE A 80 5.23 27.68 5.71
N SER A 81 6.36 27.06 6.07
CA SER A 81 7.51 27.75 6.68
C SER A 81 7.11 28.64 7.86
N LEU A 82 6.17 28.17 8.67
CA LEU A 82 5.72 28.89 9.86
C LEU A 82 6.89 28.90 10.88
N ARG A 83 6.98 29.94 11.71
CA ARG A 83 8.13 30.13 12.64
C ARG A 83 7.81 29.86 14.12
N SER A 84 6.58 29.49 14.45
CA SER A 84 6.10 29.31 15.83
C SER A 84 5.85 27.84 16.19
N ASP A 85 5.94 27.48 17.47
CA ASP A 85 5.60 26.13 17.96
C ASP A 85 4.09 25.81 17.93
N GLY A 86 3.31 26.49 17.07
CA GLY A 86 1.87 26.34 16.91
C GLY A 86 1.42 24.95 16.46
N HIS A 87 2.33 24.07 16.03
CA HIS A 87 2.02 22.71 15.61
C HIS A 87 1.38 21.88 16.72
N VAL A 88 1.74 22.09 18.00
CA VAL A 88 1.11 21.40 19.14
C VAL A 88 -0.36 21.80 19.28
N TYR A 89 -0.66 23.10 19.18
CA TYR A 89 -2.03 23.61 19.23
C TYR A 89 -2.85 23.15 18.03
N ALA A 90 -2.27 23.17 16.83
CA ALA A 90 -2.91 22.65 15.63
C ALA A 90 -3.22 21.15 15.76
N ALA A 91 -2.29 20.35 16.29
CA ALA A 91 -2.51 18.93 16.54
C ALA A 91 -3.63 18.67 17.56
N ASN A 92 -3.73 19.48 18.63
CA ASN A 92 -4.85 19.42 19.57
C ASN A 92 -6.18 19.76 18.88
N TYR A 93 -6.19 20.81 18.05
CA TYR A 93 -7.38 21.23 17.31
C TYR A 93 -7.85 20.15 16.33
N LEU A 94 -6.94 19.55 15.55
CA LEU A 94 -7.26 18.44 14.64
C LEU A 94 -7.87 17.24 15.38
N ARG A 95 -7.34 16.93 16.57
CA ARG A 95 -7.89 15.87 17.44
C ARG A 95 -9.32 16.17 17.87
N SER A 96 -9.61 17.39 18.33
CA SER A 96 -10.97 17.77 18.73
C SER A 96 -11.93 17.89 17.54
N ALA A 97 -11.44 18.26 16.36
CA ALA A 97 -12.27 18.46 15.18
C ALA A 97 -12.88 17.15 14.66
N ILE A 98 -12.18 16.01 14.73
CA ILE A 98 -12.71 14.73 14.23
C ILE A 98 -13.94 14.28 15.01
N SER A 99 -13.93 14.44 16.34
CA SER A 99 -15.06 14.09 17.19
C SER A 99 -16.29 14.94 16.85
N SER A 100 -16.08 16.21 16.47
CA SER A 100 -17.18 17.09 16.02
C SER A 100 -17.75 16.71 14.65
N LEU A 101 -16.93 16.17 13.75
CA LEU A 101 -17.34 15.69 12.42
C LEU A 101 -18.13 14.38 12.52
N ALA A 102 -17.80 13.52 13.48
CA ALA A 102 -18.52 12.27 13.76
C ALA A 102 -19.99 12.49 14.17
N VAL A 103 -20.26 13.59 14.88
CA VAL A 103 -21.58 13.90 15.44
C VAL A 103 -22.57 14.45 14.40
N LYS A 104 -22.09 15.10 13.33
CA LYS A 104 -22.96 15.82 12.38
C LYS A 104 -23.54 14.99 11.23
N GLY A 105 -23.28 13.69 11.16
CA GLY A 105 -24.11 12.70 10.45
C GLY A 105 -24.58 13.02 9.03
N SER A 106 -23.87 13.84 8.24
CA SER A 106 -24.37 14.28 6.93
C SER A 106 -24.15 13.21 5.84
N GLY A 107 -25.00 12.18 5.86
CA GLY A 107 -25.58 11.47 4.71
C GLY A 107 -24.74 10.89 3.57
N THR A 108 -23.42 11.10 3.48
CA THR A 108 -22.66 10.79 2.25
C THR A 108 -21.22 10.38 2.51
N THR A 109 -21.00 9.27 3.19
CA THR A 109 -19.66 8.64 3.20
C THR A 109 -19.74 7.16 2.92
N THR A 110 -19.47 6.80 1.66
CA THR A 110 -19.28 5.45 1.09
C THR A 110 -18.24 4.60 1.84
N VAL A 111 -17.46 5.22 2.75
CA VAL A 111 -16.47 4.57 3.64
C VAL A 111 -17.15 3.79 4.77
N THR A 112 -18.45 3.99 5.02
CA THR A 112 -19.21 3.44 6.16
C THR A 112 -19.61 1.97 6.07
N THR A 113 -19.36 1.30 4.95
CA THR A 113 -19.72 -0.12 4.73
C THR A 113 -18.53 -1.06 4.67
N VAL A 114 -17.35 -0.60 5.08
CA VAL A 114 -16.08 -1.31 4.85
C VAL A 114 -15.56 -1.90 6.16
N GLY A 115 -15.14 -3.17 6.12
CA GLY A 115 -14.58 -3.85 7.30
C GLY A 115 -13.13 -3.46 7.59
N VAL A 116 -12.35 -3.12 6.55
CA VAL A 116 -10.94 -2.69 6.67
C VAL A 116 -10.66 -1.54 5.72
N PHE A 117 -9.89 -0.54 6.15
CA PHE A 117 -9.41 0.56 5.30
C PHE A 117 -8.10 1.15 5.80
N ALA A 118 -7.45 1.97 4.98
CA ALA A 118 -6.23 2.70 5.32
C ALA A 118 -6.52 4.22 5.29
N PRO A 119 -6.57 4.91 6.46
CA PRO A 119 -7.12 6.26 6.55
C PRO A 119 -6.19 7.35 6.01
N TYR A 120 -4.88 7.13 6.01
CA TYR A 120 -3.88 8.19 5.80
C TYR A 120 -3.33 8.23 4.39
N PHE A 121 -4.12 7.85 3.38
CA PHE A 121 -3.77 8.02 1.98
C PHE A 121 -4.95 8.60 1.22
N PHE A 122 -4.83 9.88 0.83
CA PHE A 122 -5.91 10.62 0.19
C PHE A 122 -5.65 10.84 -1.31
N ILE A 123 -4.50 11.40 -1.64
CA ILE A 123 -4.01 11.52 -3.02
C ILE A 123 -2.61 10.92 -3.12
N GLU A 124 -2.21 10.56 -4.33
CA GLU A 124 -0.85 10.11 -4.61
C GLU A 124 0.14 11.28 -4.45
N PRO A 125 1.10 11.21 -3.51
CA PRO A 125 2.03 12.32 -3.28
C PRO A 125 3.19 12.35 -4.28
N THR A 126 3.50 11.24 -4.96
CA THR A 126 4.59 11.18 -5.94
C THR A 126 4.33 12.20 -7.04
N THR A 127 5.34 13.01 -7.38
CA THR A 127 5.29 14.23 -8.23
C THR A 127 4.86 15.53 -7.56
N ILE A 128 4.26 15.52 -6.37
CA ILE A 128 3.79 16.75 -5.68
C ILE A 128 4.82 17.22 -4.65
N LEU A 129 5.22 16.33 -3.74
CA LEU A 129 6.16 16.62 -2.66
C LEU A 129 7.46 15.84 -2.87
N PRO A 130 8.62 16.36 -2.42
CA PRO A 130 9.86 15.61 -2.40
C PRO A 130 9.74 14.30 -1.61
N LYS A 131 10.52 13.30 -2.02
CA LYS A 131 10.72 12.10 -1.21
C LYS A 131 11.44 12.51 0.09
N ASP A 132 11.02 11.94 1.21
CA ASP A 132 11.62 12.15 2.53
C ASP A 132 11.59 13.63 3.02
N VAL A 133 10.60 14.41 2.59
CA VAL A 133 10.49 15.85 2.90
C VAL A 133 10.26 16.13 4.39
N PHE A 134 9.65 15.20 5.15
CA PHE A 134 9.35 15.40 6.57
C PHE A 134 10.17 14.52 7.53
N GLY A 135 10.89 13.52 7.02
CA GLY A 135 11.62 12.52 7.82
C GLY A 135 10.69 11.57 8.60
N PHE A 136 9.46 11.36 8.14
CA PHE A 136 8.49 10.51 8.82
C PHE A 136 8.57 9.05 8.39
N ALA A 137 8.05 8.18 9.25
CA ALA A 137 8.15 6.74 9.06
C ALA A 137 7.46 6.23 7.77
N ALA A 138 6.39 6.87 7.30
CA ALA A 138 5.81 6.52 6.00
C ALA A 138 6.77 6.73 4.82
N GLU A 139 7.65 7.73 4.90
CA GLU A 139 8.62 8.05 3.86
C GLU A 139 9.77 7.04 3.88
N THR A 140 10.35 6.80 5.06
CA THR A 140 11.46 5.83 5.23
C THR A 140 11.05 4.42 4.85
N GLU A 141 9.78 4.06 5.08
CA GLU A 141 9.24 2.73 4.79
C GLU A 141 8.71 2.58 3.36
N GLY A 142 8.73 3.64 2.53
CA GLY A 142 8.33 3.58 1.12
C GLY A 142 6.81 3.60 0.88
N PHE A 143 6.02 4.08 1.84
CA PHE A 143 4.56 4.22 1.71
C PHE A 143 4.13 5.62 1.25
N ALA A 144 4.98 6.63 1.40
CA ALA A 144 4.74 8.01 0.92
C ALA A 144 5.21 8.20 -0.54
N ALA A 145 5.67 9.40 -0.92
CA ALA A 145 6.23 9.65 -2.25
C ALA A 145 7.40 8.70 -2.57
N LEU A 146 7.38 8.09 -3.75
CA LEU A 146 8.43 7.13 -4.14
C LEU A 146 9.66 7.81 -4.73
N VAL A 147 9.51 9.02 -5.26
CA VAL A 147 10.56 9.78 -5.94
C VAL A 147 10.29 11.29 -5.84
N THR A 148 11.35 12.07 -5.71
CA THR A 148 11.29 13.55 -5.68
C THR A 148 10.97 14.10 -7.07
N PRO A 149 10.11 15.14 -7.20
CA PRO A 149 9.78 15.73 -8.49
C PRO A 149 11.00 16.36 -9.18
N GLY A 150 11.34 15.87 -10.37
CA GLY A 150 12.52 16.28 -11.13
C GLY A 150 13.77 15.41 -10.90
N GLU A 151 13.67 14.38 -10.05
CA GLU A 151 14.77 13.48 -9.73
C GLU A 151 14.45 12.03 -10.10
N GLY A 152 15.48 11.18 -10.04
CA GLY A 152 15.36 9.74 -10.17
C GLY A 152 15.61 9.06 -8.82
N ALA A 153 14.86 8.01 -8.51
CA ALA A 153 15.06 7.17 -7.35
C ALA A 153 15.21 5.72 -7.78
N LYS A 154 16.09 4.98 -7.11
CA LYS A 154 16.22 3.54 -7.28
C LYS A 154 15.50 2.82 -6.14
N MET A 155 14.94 1.66 -6.45
CA MET A 155 14.41 0.73 -5.46
C MET A 155 14.70 -0.71 -5.91
N PRO A 156 15.01 -1.63 -4.98
CA PRO A 156 15.21 -3.02 -5.35
C PRO A 156 13.89 -3.64 -5.86
N PHE A 157 14.01 -4.65 -6.72
CA PHE A 157 12.85 -5.42 -7.17
C PHE A 157 12.12 -6.10 -6.00
N PHE A 158 12.89 -6.61 -5.04
CA PHE A 158 12.40 -7.23 -3.82
C PHE A 158 13.16 -6.69 -2.62
N GLU A 159 12.49 -6.40 -1.50
CA GLU A 159 13.14 -5.97 -0.25
C GLU A 159 14.14 -7.02 0.26
N ARG A 160 13.78 -8.30 0.09
CA ARG A 160 14.64 -9.46 0.30
C ARG A 160 14.09 -10.61 -0.53
N ALA A 161 14.97 -11.37 -1.17
CA ALA A 161 14.62 -12.56 -1.94
C ALA A 161 15.55 -13.72 -1.58
N GLU A 162 14.97 -14.87 -1.25
CA GLU A 162 15.66 -16.12 -0.96
C GLU A 162 15.31 -17.13 -2.06
N PRO A 163 16.28 -17.57 -2.89
CA PRO A 163 16.00 -18.54 -3.95
C PRO A 163 15.63 -19.89 -3.35
N VAL A 164 14.54 -20.49 -3.82
CA VAL A 164 14.11 -21.84 -3.47
C VAL A 164 14.52 -22.82 -4.56
N ALA A 165 14.22 -22.46 -5.81
CA ALA A 165 14.55 -23.24 -6.99
C ALA A 165 14.76 -22.30 -8.17
N LYS A 166 15.63 -22.68 -9.10
CA LYS A 166 15.96 -21.83 -10.24
C LYS A 166 16.35 -22.66 -11.45
N CYS A 167 15.72 -22.35 -12.58
CA CYS A 167 16.13 -22.79 -13.90
C CYS A 167 15.91 -21.65 -14.90
N ARG A 168 16.30 -21.86 -16.17
CA ARG A 168 16.21 -20.86 -17.23
C ARG A 168 14.78 -20.40 -17.55
N HIS A 169 13.78 -21.25 -17.28
CA HIS A 169 12.38 -20.96 -17.61
C HIS A 169 11.61 -20.40 -16.41
N VAL A 170 11.94 -20.87 -15.22
CA VAL A 170 11.19 -20.57 -14.00
C VAL A 170 12.15 -20.45 -12.83
N SER A 171 11.90 -19.46 -11.98
CA SER A 171 12.55 -19.38 -10.67
C SER A 171 11.52 -19.20 -9.57
N GLU A 172 11.82 -19.75 -8.41
CA GLU A 172 10.98 -19.69 -7.24
C GLU A 172 11.74 -19.05 -6.08
N TRP A 173 11.06 -18.14 -5.40
CA TRP A 173 11.64 -17.30 -4.36
C TRP A 173 10.73 -17.23 -3.15
N ILE A 174 11.33 -17.12 -1.98
CA ILE A 174 10.64 -16.60 -0.80
C ILE A 174 11.04 -15.14 -0.64
N LEU A 175 10.05 -14.26 -0.72
CA LEU A 175 10.22 -12.82 -0.73
C LEU A 175 9.79 -12.22 0.61
N THR A 176 10.52 -11.22 1.09
CA THR A 176 9.94 -10.25 2.04
C THR A 176 9.03 -9.32 1.24
N TYR A 177 7.75 -9.29 1.59
CA TYR A 177 6.73 -8.57 0.84
C TYR A 177 5.71 -7.92 1.78
N ARG A 178 5.63 -6.59 1.75
CA ARG A 178 4.72 -5.82 2.61
C ARG A 178 3.49 -5.34 1.88
N SER A 179 3.66 -4.77 0.69
CA SER A 179 2.59 -4.29 -0.17
C SER A 179 3.03 -4.29 -1.64
N ALA A 180 2.08 -4.09 -2.55
CA ALA A 180 2.41 -3.87 -3.96
C ALA A 180 3.28 -2.63 -4.19
N ARG A 181 3.10 -1.60 -3.35
CA ARG A 181 3.81 -0.32 -3.47
C ARG A 181 5.30 -0.43 -3.16
N THR A 182 5.69 -1.31 -2.25
CA THR A 182 7.09 -1.45 -1.83
C THR A 182 7.87 -2.50 -2.64
N CYS A 183 7.23 -3.14 -3.62
CA CYS A 183 7.84 -4.16 -4.47
C CYS A 183 8.18 -3.59 -5.85
N GLY A 184 9.46 -3.33 -6.11
CA GLY A 184 9.92 -2.75 -7.38
C GLY A 184 9.58 -3.63 -8.58
N MET A 185 9.59 -4.95 -8.41
CA MET A 185 9.20 -5.90 -9.46
C MET A 185 7.73 -5.74 -9.86
N VAL A 186 6.84 -5.61 -8.87
CA VAL A 186 5.40 -5.40 -9.13
C VAL A 186 5.17 -4.06 -9.81
N LEU A 187 5.86 -2.99 -9.38
CA LEU A 187 5.75 -1.68 -10.02
C LEU A 187 6.25 -1.68 -11.47
N PHE A 188 7.35 -2.40 -11.73
CA PHE A 188 7.90 -2.57 -13.07
C PHE A 188 6.92 -3.32 -13.99
N ALA A 189 6.48 -4.50 -13.56
CA ALA A 189 5.57 -5.36 -14.32
C ALA A 189 4.15 -4.77 -14.45
N MET A 190 3.69 -3.93 -13.52
CA MET A 190 2.38 -3.27 -13.64
C MET A 190 2.36 -2.17 -14.70
N ASN A 191 3.50 -1.55 -14.98
CA ASN A 191 3.62 -0.48 -15.97
C ASN A 191 4.17 -0.98 -17.32
N SER A 192 4.31 -2.30 -17.51
CA SER A 192 4.58 -2.86 -18.82
C SER A 192 3.37 -2.75 -19.74
N GLY A 193 3.60 -2.57 -21.04
CA GLY A 193 2.53 -2.55 -22.03
C GLY A 193 1.88 -3.93 -22.29
N GLU A 194 2.45 -5.00 -21.72
CA GLU A 194 1.94 -6.38 -21.81
C GLU A 194 1.67 -6.93 -20.40
N ASP A 195 1.12 -8.14 -20.31
CA ASP A 195 0.67 -8.83 -19.10
C ASP A 195 1.82 -9.33 -18.19
N GLY A 196 2.82 -8.49 -17.89
CA GLY A 196 4.00 -8.87 -17.08
C GLY A 196 3.64 -9.39 -15.67
N LEU A 197 2.52 -8.94 -15.11
CA LEU A 197 2.03 -9.41 -13.81
C LEU A 197 1.51 -10.85 -13.85
N ASP A 198 1.10 -11.38 -15.00
CA ASP A 198 0.60 -12.76 -15.11
C ASP A 198 1.72 -13.80 -15.03
N GLU A 199 2.95 -13.38 -15.32
CA GLU A 199 4.17 -14.19 -15.23
C GLU A 199 4.73 -14.25 -13.80
N MET A 200 4.08 -13.56 -12.86
CA MET A 200 4.36 -13.61 -11.42
C MET A 200 3.29 -14.46 -10.73
N GLN A 201 3.63 -15.68 -10.34
CA GLN A 201 2.68 -16.62 -9.74
C GLN A 201 2.93 -16.75 -8.24
N ILE A 202 1.90 -16.52 -7.44
CA ILE A 202 1.92 -16.69 -6.00
C ILE A 202 1.40 -18.09 -5.67
N ARG A 203 2.29 -18.94 -5.15
CA ARG A 203 2.02 -20.34 -4.80
C ARG A 203 2.04 -20.55 -3.29
N ASP A 204 1.46 -21.65 -2.83
CA ASP A 204 1.44 -22.06 -1.42
C ASP A 204 0.95 -20.98 -0.43
N PHE A 205 0.15 -20.03 -0.90
CA PHE A 205 -0.22 -18.88 -0.11
C PHE A 205 -1.35 -19.18 0.86
N ASP A 206 -1.32 -18.51 2.00
CA ASP A 206 -2.49 -18.39 2.86
C ASP A 206 -3.33 -17.19 2.41
N HIS A 207 -4.42 -17.49 1.71
CA HIS A 207 -5.43 -16.53 1.25
C HIS A 207 -5.96 -15.62 2.36
N ASP A 208 -5.96 -16.08 3.62
CA ASP A 208 -6.42 -15.31 4.76
C ASP A 208 -5.41 -14.25 5.22
N MET A 209 -4.16 -14.36 4.80
CA MET A 209 -3.10 -13.41 5.13
C MET A 209 -3.07 -12.22 4.17
N PHE A 210 -3.81 -12.26 3.08
CA PHE A 210 -3.94 -11.11 2.19
C PHE A 210 -4.95 -10.10 2.73
N VAL A 211 -4.63 -8.82 2.57
CA VAL A 211 -5.46 -7.71 3.05
C VAL A 211 -5.63 -6.71 1.92
N LEU A 212 -6.84 -6.18 1.79
CA LEU A 212 -7.20 -5.16 0.80
C LEU A 212 -6.78 -5.57 -0.63
N THR A 213 -7.16 -6.78 -1.04
CA THR A 213 -7.02 -7.27 -2.41
C THR A 213 -8.23 -6.94 -3.26
N ARG A 214 -8.12 -7.12 -4.57
CA ARG A 214 -9.26 -7.08 -5.48
C ARG A 214 -10.16 -8.31 -5.33
N LEU A 215 -9.58 -9.51 -5.41
CA LEU A 215 -10.34 -10.75 -5.26
C LEU A 215 -10.92 -10.86 -3.86
N SER A 216 -12.13 -11.41 -3.78
CA SER A 216 -12.69 -11.85 -2.51
C SER A 216 -11.94 -13.07 -1.99
N HIS A 217 -12.12 -13.34 -0.69
CA HIS A 217 -11.55 -14.53 -0.05
C HIS A 217 -12.02 -15.83 -0.73
N GLU A 218 -13.31 -15.94 -1.06
CA GLU A 218 -13.88 -17.11 -1.75
C GLU A 218 -13.30 -17.28 -3.18
N GLU A 219 -13.07 -16.17 -3.89
CA GLU A 219 -12.47 -16.20 -5.22
C GLU A 219 -11.01 -16.67 -5.17
N MET A 220 -10.23 -16.20 -4.18
CA MET A 220 -8.86 -16.67 -3.95
C MET A 220 -8.84 -18.17 -3.63
N LEU A 221 -9.75 -18.67 -2.79
CA LEU A 221 -9.91 -20.11 -2.51
C LEU A 221 -10.23 -20.91 -3.76
N ARG A 222 -11.15 -20.42 -4.59
CA ARG A 222 -11.51 -21.06 -5.86
C ARG A 222 -10.32 -21.12 -6.80
N ARG A 223 -9.55 -20.04 -6.94
CA ARG A 223 -8.35 -20.02 -7.79
C ARG A 223 -7.24 -20.92 -7.25
N LYS A 224 -7.01 -20.92 -5.95
CA LYS A 224 -6.07 -21.84 -5.29
C LYS A 224 -6.42 -23.30 -5.59
N ARG A 225 -7.71 -23.68 -5.50
CA ARG A 225 -8.17 -25.04 -5.83
C ARG A 225 -8.04 -25.38 -7.33
N ASN A 226 -8.34 -24.44 -8.22
CA ASN A 226 -8.42 -24.71 -9.65
C ASN A 226 -7.07 -24.62 -10.38
N ARG A 227 -6.22 -23.66 -9.99
CA ARG A 227 -4.94 -23.36 -10.67
C ARG A 227 -3.72 -23.64 -9.79
N GLY A 228 -3.88 -23.68 -8.46
CA GLY A 228 -2.77 -23.79 -7.51
C GLY A 228 -2.04 -22.46 -7.23
N PHE A 229 -2.40 -21.37 -7.91
CA PHE A 229 -1.78 -20.06 -7.76
C PHE A 229 -2.75 -18.90 -8.03
N VAL A 230 -2.34 -17.70 -7.63
CA VAL A 230 -2.92 -16.40 -8.03
C VAL A 230 -1.80 -15.51 -8.55
N THR A 231 -2.11 -14.50 -9.35
CA THR A 231 -1.10 -13.53 -9.83
C THR A 231 -1.31 -12.16 -9.16
N PRO A 232 -0.30 -11.28 -9.09
CA PRO A 232 -0.52 -9.88 -8.74
C PRO A 232 -1.63 -9.22 -9.59
N ALA A 233 -1.74 -9.54 -10.89
CA ALA A 233 -2.82 -9.02 -11.74
C ALA A 233 -4.22 -9.34 -11.20
N ASP A 234 -4.38 -10.52 -10.59
CA ASP A 234 -5.62 -10.92 -9.95
C ASP A 234 -5.93 -10.09 -8.69
N LEU A 235 -4.89 -9.81 -7.90
CA LEU A 235 -5.00 -9.28 -6.54
C LEU A 235 -4.96 -7.74 -6.48
N LEU A 236 -4.33 -7.07 -7.44
CA LEU A 236 -4.26 -5.61 -7.51
C LEU A 236 -5.62 -5.01 -7.89
N TRP A 237 -5.91 -3.83 -7.37
CA TRP A 237 -7.11 -3.11 -7.74
C TRP A 237 -7.00 -2.58 -9.16
N VAL A 238 -8.16 -2.45 -9.80
CA VAL A 238 -8.26 -1.80 -11.10
C VAL A 238 -7.77 -0.36 -10.96
N ARG A 239 -6.75 -0.01 -11.74
CA ARG A 239 -6.16 1.33 -11.72
C ARG A 239 -7.18 2.35 -12.22
N GLY A 240 -7.29 3.45 -11.49
CA GLY A 240 -8.00 4.65 -11.92
C GLY A 240 -7.00 5.67 -12.47
N LEU A 241 -7.05 6.88 -11.91
CA LEU A 241 -6.20 8.00 -12.35
C LEU A 241 -4.72 7.84 -11.94
N SER A 242 -4.43 7.09 -10.87
CA SER A 242 -3.04 6.83 -10.45
C SER A 242 -2.54 5.52 -11.04
N LYS A 243 -1.35 5.58 -11.66
CA LYS A 243 -0.59 4.41 -12.10
C LYS A 243 0.14 3.71 -10.97
N LEU A 244 0.28 4.34 -9.80
CA LEU A 244 0.92 3.75 -8.64
C LEU A 244 -0.12 3.01 -7.78
N PRO A 245 0.28 1.91 -7.13
CA PRO A 245 -0.60 1.20 -6.22
C PRO A 245 -0.76 2.00 -4.93
N HIS A 246 -1.92 1.82 -4.31
CA HIS A 246 -2.18 2.39 -2.99
C HIS A 246 -1.21 1.75 -1.97
N PRO A 247 -0.70 2.46 -0.94
CA PRO A 247 0.27 1.90 0.02
C PRO A 247 -0.23 0.63 0.71
N ALA A 248 -1.52 0.57 1.00
CA ALA A 248 -2.18 -0.59 1.59
C ALA A 248 -2.74 -1.63 0.59
N GLU A 249 -2.41 -1.51 -0.69
CA GLU A 249 -2.90 -2.43 -1.71
C GLU A 249 -2.14 -3.76 -1.67
N MET A 250 -2.90 -4.86 -1.67
CA MET A 250 -2.36 -6.22 -1.67
C MET A 250 -1.31 -6.39 -0.56
N ILE A 251 -1.69 -6.10 0.68
CA ILE A 251 -0.80 -6.36 1.82
C ILE A 251 -0.73 -7.86 2.07
N GLN A 252 0.46 -8.35 2.39
CA GLN A 252 0.67 -9.70 2.89
C GLN A 252 1.01 -9.62 4.39
N GLY A 253 0.08 -10.05 5.25
CA GLY A 253 0.14 -9.81 6.69
C GLY A 253 1.20 -10.59 7.47
N CYS A 254 1.89 -11.57 6.87
CA CYS A 254 3.05 -12.23 7.49
C CYS A 254 4.40 -11.70 6.97
N GLY A 255 4.38 -10.77 6.02
CA GLY A 255 5.58 -10.19 5.43
C GLY A 255 6.39 -11.15 4.56
N ARG A 256 5.93 -12.39 4.33
CA ARG A 256 6.64 -13.41 3.54
C ARG A 256 5.72 -13.99 2.47
N LEU A 257 6.23 -14.07 1.25
CA LEU A 257 5.47 -14.53 0.08
C LEU A 257 6.31 -15.50 -0.75
N ARG A 258 5.77 -16.66 -1.09
CA ARG A 258 6.39 -17.57 -2.06
C ARG A 258 5.91 -17.18 -3.46
N MET A 259 6.86 -16.81 -4.32
CA MET A 259 6.58 -16.33 -5.67
C MET A 259 7.41 -17.08 -6.70
N THR A 260 6.75 -17.51 -7.76
CA THR A 260 7.35 -18.10 -8.94
C THR A 260 7.34 -17.06 -10.06
N LEU A 261 8.51 -16.79 -10.64
CA LEU A 261 8.68 -15.93 -11.81
C LEU A 261 8.86 -16.82 -13.04
N VAL A 262 8.05 -16.57 -14.07
CA VAL A 262 8.14 -17.25 -15.37
C VAL A 262 8.95 -16.38 -16.32
N HIS A 263 10.18 -16.82 -16.58
CA HIS A 263 11.15 -16.12 -17.43
C HIS A 263 10.91 -16.39 -18.91
N ARG A 264 10.41 -17.59 -19.23
CA ARG A 264 10.22 -18.08 -20.58
C ARG A 264 9.05 -19.04 -20.61
N ASP A 265 8.13 -18.84 -21.54
CA ASP A 265 7.06 -19.78 -21.80
C ASP A 265 7.58 -20.96 -22.67
N LEU A 266 7.01 -22.14 -22.45
CA LEU A 266 7.24 -23.35 -23.24
C LEU A 266 5.99 -23.63 -24.09
N LYS A 267 5.78 -22.82 -25.13
CA LYS A 267 4.67 -23.03 -26.07
C LYS A 267 5.05 -24.14 -27.07
N HIS A 268 4.29 -25.23 -27.08
CA HIS A 268 4.43 -26.34 -28.04
C HIS A 268 5.82 -27.02 -28.04
N GLY A 269 6.46 -27.10 -26.87
CA GLY A 269 7.79 -27.72 -26.75
C GLY A 269 8.93 -26.92 -27.39
N ARG A 270 8.66 -25.69 -27.86
CA ARG A 270 9.69 -24.75 -28.31
C ARG A 270 9.88 -23.68 -27.24
N GLU A 271 11.13 -23.37 -26.97
CA GLU A 271 11.49 -22.27 -26.08
C GLU A 271 11.01 -20.95 -26.70
N SER A 272 10.12 -20.25 -25.99
CA SER A 272 9.71 -18.90 -26.40
C SER A 272 10.81 -17.88 -26.11
N ARG A 273 10.62 -16.67 -26.63
CA ARG A 273 11.51 -15.55 -26.27
C ARG A 273 11.40 -15.25 -24.77
N PRO A 274 12.47 -14.74 -24.14
CA PRO A 274 12.40 -14.25 -22.77
C PRO A 274 11.24 -13.28 -22.58
N THR A 275 10.54 -13.44 -21.47
CA THR A 275 9.49 -12.51 -21.06
C THR A 275 10.13 -11.14 -20.81
N PRO A 276 9.79 -10.11 -21.59
CA PRO A 276 10.53 -8.84 -21.60
C PRO A 276 10.48 -8.07 -20.27
N TYR A 277 9.53 -8.41 -19.39
CA TYR A 277 9.31 -7.73 -18.11
C TYR A 277 9.67 -8.55 -16.88
N ILE A 278 10.26 -9.74 -17.08
CA ILE A 278 10.80 -10.56 -16.01
C ILE A 278 12.32 -10.66 -16.23
N PRO A 279 13.15 -10.20 -15.27
CA PRO A 279 14.60 -10.28 -15.41
C PRO A 279 15.02 -11.76 -15.40
N ASP A 280 16.12 -12.08 -16.09
CA ASP A 280 16.69 -13.42 -16.02
C ASP A 280 16.92 -13.83 -14.55
N PRO A 281 16.80 -15.12 -14.21
CA PRO A 281 16.76 -15.52 -12.81
C PRO A 281 18.07 -15.27 -12.04
N ASP A 282 19.20 -15.09 -12.73
CA ASP A 282 20.47 -14.63 -12.16
C ASP A 282 20.44 -13.16 -11.74
N ASP A 283 19.68 -12.34 -12.45
CA ASP A 283 19.60 -10.91 -12.20
C ASP A 283 18.44 -10.53 -11.28
N ALA A 284 17.40 -11.38 -11.18
CA ALA A 284 16.17 -11.09 -10.45
C ALA A 284 16.38 -10.67 -8.97
N GLN A 285 17.43 -11.17 -8.31
CA GLN A 285 17.75 -10.83 -6.93
C GLN A 285 18.43 -9.46 -6.78
N LEU A 286 19.19 -9.03 -7.78
CA LEU A 286 20.00 -7.81 -7.76
C LEU A 286 19.38 -6.68 -8.59
N ALA A 287 18.33 -6.97 -9.35
CA ALA A 287 17.66 -6.01 -10.19
C ALA A 287 17.01 -4.88 -9.37
N GLU A 288 17.11 -3.66 -9.91
CA GLU A 288 16.57 -2.45 -9.33
C GLU A 288 15.64 -1.76 -10.34
N LEU A 289 14.52 -1.23 -9.84
CA LEU A 289 13.66 -0.33 -10.57
C LEU A 289 14.18 1.10 -10.41
N THR A 290 14.37 1.80 -11.53
CA THR A 290 14.60 3.24 -11.54
C THR A 290 13.28 3.97 -11.81
N LEU A 291 12.82 4.73 -10.83
CA LEU A 291 11.66 5.60 -10.91
C LEU A 291 12.11 7.01 -11.25
N ASN A 292 11.43 7.66 -12.19
CA ASN A 292 11.64 9.07 -12.50
C ASN A 292 10.32 9.80 -12.40
N ALA A 293 10.31 10.95 -11.72
CA ALA A 293 9.14 11.84 -11.68
C ALA A 293 9.50 13.15 -12.35
N SER A 294 8.67 13.59 -13.30
CA SER A 294 8.73 14.98 -13.74
C SER A 294 8.11 15.89 -12.69
N LYS A 295 8.52 17.17 -12.70
CA LYS A 295 7.76 18.20 -12.00
C LYS A 295 6.35 18.26 -12.62
N PRO A 296 5.30 18.57 -11.83
CA PRO A 296 3.96 18.72 -12.38
C PRO A 296 3.97 19.73 -13.52
N ALA A 297 3.71 19.25 -14.73
CA ALA A 297 3.44 20.11 -15.87
C ALA A 297 1.99 20.57 -15.82
N PHE A 298 1.65 21.61 -16.57
CA PHE A 298 0.27 22.08 -16.68
C PHE A 298 -0.66 20.93 -17.10
N CYS A 299 -1.50 20.45 -16.18
CA CYS A 299 -2.48 19.42 -16.46
C CYS A 299 -3.79 20.10 -16.87
N CYS A 300 -4.26 19.82 -18.08
CA CYS A 300 -5.60 20.20 -18.47
C CYS A 300 -6.61 19.52 -17.54
N CYS A 301 -7.59 20.28 -17.03
CA CYS A 301 -8.70 19.71 -16.28
C CYS A 301 -9.49 18.76 -17.19
N GLY A 302 -9.35 17.45 -16.95
CA GLY A 302 -10.07 16.40 -17.66
C GLY A 302 -11.41 16.07 -16.98
N LYS A 303 -12.26 15.32 -17.70
CA LYS A 303 -13.43 14.70 -17.07
C LYS A 303 -12.95 13.67 -16.04
N SER A 304 -13.70 13.55 -14.95
CA SER A 304 -13.45 12.52 -13.95
C SER A 304 -13.84 11.15 -14.53
N ASP A 305 -12.84 10.35 -14.93
CA ASP A 305 -13.04 8.98 -15.39
C ASP A 305 -13.26 8.05 -14.20
N GLN A 306 -14.42 8.17 -13.53
CA GLN A 306 -14.72 7.35 -12.37
C GLN A 306 -15.53 6.12 -12.74
N LYS A 307 -14.90 4.94 -12.63
CA LYS A 307 -15.29 3.90 -11.67
C LYS A 307 -14.06 3.08 -11.25
N SER A 308 -13.33 3.50 -10.20
CA SER A 308 -12.46 2.57 -9.47
C SER A 308 -13.36 1.51 -8.81
N ARG A 309 -13.42 0.32 -9.40
CA ARG A 309 -14.21 -0.81 -8.90
C ARG A 309 -13.29 -1.90 -8.36
N GLY A 310 -13.81 -2.66 -7.39
CA GLY A 310 -13.25 -3.97 -7.04
C GLY A 310 -12.16 -3.93 -5.98
N VAL A 311 -12.38 -3.28 -4.85
CA VAL A 311 -11.56 -3.51 -3.64
C VAL A 311 -12.37 -4.34 -2.66
N SER A 312 -11.85 -5.51 -2.28
CA SER A 312 -12.39 -6.30 -1.18
C SER A 312 -11.95 -5.66 0.14
N ARG A 313 -12.92 -5.16 0.89
CA ARG A 313 -12.69 -4.50 2.19
C ARG A 313 -13.24 -5.33 3.34
N ILE A 314 -13.02 -6.63 3.29
CA ILE A 314 -13.47 -7.60 4.29
C ILE A 314 -12.38 -7.73 5.36
N ILE A 315 -12.79 -8.00 6.60
CA ILE A 315 -11.86 -8.31 7.71
C ILE A 315 -11.29 -9.71 7.47
N THR A 316 -9.98 -9.79 7.24
CA THR A 316 -9.26 -11.07 7.09
C THR A 316 -8.42 -11.38 8.33
N CYS A 317 -7.93 -12.61 8.45
CA CYS A 317 -6.97 -12.98 9.50
C CYS A 317 -5.69 -12.13 9.41
N GLY A 318 -5.23 -11.80 8.20
CA GLY A 318 -4.11 -10.90 7.95
C GLY A 318 -4.36 -9.50 8.52
N ALA A 319 -5.54 -8.93 8.27
CA ALA A 319 -5.90 -7.62 8.82
C ALA A 319 -5.90 -7.67 10.36
N THR A 320 -6.53 -8.70 10.93
CA THR A 320 -6.62 -8.89 12.38
C THR A 320 -5.23 -9.10 13.01
N LYS A 321 -4.33 -9.84 12.37
CA LYS A 321 -2.95 -10.03 12.85
C LYS A 321 -2.15 -8.73 12.84
N LEU A 322 -2.31 -7.92 11.79
CA LEU A 322 -1.68 -6.60 11.71
C LEU A 322 -2.24 -5.63 12.75
N GLU A 323 -3.53 -5.73 13.10
CA GLU A 323 -4.12 -4.97 14.21
C GLU A 323 -3.60 -5.48 15.57
N GLN A 324 -3.49 -6.80 15.77
CA GLN A 324 -3.08 -7.41 17.03
C GLN A 324 -1.59 -7.25 17.34
N SER A 325 -0.71 -7.25 16.33
CA SER A 325 0.73 -7.02 16.53
C SER A 325 1.02 -5.67 17.19
N LEU A 326 0.05 -4.76 17.18
CA LEU A 326 0.10 -3.43 17.79
C LEU A 326 -0.08 -3.41 19.29
N LEU A 327 -0.86 -4.35 19.84
CA LEU A 327 -1.29 -4.27 21.24
C LEU A 327 -0.22 -4.76 22.21
N GLY A 328 0.92 -5.26 21.73
CA GLY A 328 2.02 -5.71 22.58
C GLY A 328 1.63 -6.77 23.61
N ARG A 329 0.46 -7.40 23.48
CA ARG A 329 -0.03 -8.45 24.37
C ARG A 329 0.75 -9.73 24.08
N ARG A 330 1.92 -9.82 24.69
CA ARG A 330 2.49 -11.11 25.11
C ARG A 330 1.69 -11.64 26.29
#